data_AF-A0A9W6GS05-F1
#
_entry.id   AF-A0A9W6GS05-F1
#
_cell.length_a   1.000
_cell.length_b   1.000
_cell.length_c   1.000
_cell.angle_alpha   90.00
_cell.angle_beta   90.00
_cell.angle_gamma   90.00
#
_symmetry.space_group_name_H-M   'P 1'
#
loop_
_entity.id
_entity.type
_entity.pdbx_description
1 polymer ?
#
loop_
_entity_poly.entity_id
_entity_poly.type
_entity_poly.pdbx_seq_one_letter_code
_entity_poly.pdbx_strand_id
1 'polypeptide(L)'
;MTRLRFSLAAVFLTLAGAAAAQEAGPSTGGELIGGVWDALGLRKKPTQEQDFVRESRPGQMDYVPLAPRPQDHRKTAAELEAAGTSLERAAAENRRRAARVKIPD
;
A
#
# COMPACT_ATOMS: atom_id res chain seq x y z
N MET A 1 4.45 -49.10 -34.25
CA MET A 1 4.01 -48.52 -32.96
C MET A 1 5.10 -47.79 -32.18
N THR A 2 6.39 -48.10 -32.38
CA THR A 2 7.51 -47.46 -31.66
C THR A 2 7.75 -46.01 -32.08
N ARG A 3 7.69 -45.69 -33.39
CA ARG A 3 7.94 -44.32 -33.91
C ARG A 3 6.95 -43.28 -33.38
N LEU A 4 5.69 -43.67 -33.16
CA LEU A 4 4.65 -42.79 -32.61
C LEU A 4 4.89 -42.45 -31.13
N ARG A 5 5.54 -43.34 -30.37
CA ARG A 5 5.90 -43.12 -28.96
C ARG A 5 7.07 -42.15 -28.82
N PHE A 6 8.05 -42.25 -29.72
CA PHE A 6 9.19 -41.32 -29.76
C PHE A 6 8.77 -39.92 -30.20
N SER A 7 7.85 -39.79 -31.16
CA SER A 7 7.32 -38.47 -31.54
C SER A 7 6.49 -37.84 -30.41
N LEU A 8 5.70 -38.63 -29.68
CA LEU A 8 4.93 -38.13 -28.55
C LEU A 8 5.85 -37.64 -27.42
N ALA A 9 6.91 -38.40 -27.10
CA ALA A 9 7.90 -38.03 -26.10
C ALA A 9 8.66 -36.74 -26.48
N ALA A 10 9.00 -36.57 -27.77
CA ALA A 10 9.65 -35.37 -28.27
C ALA A 10 8.75 -34.12 -28.12
N VAL A 11 7.45 -34.24 -28.44
CA VAL A 11 6.49 -33.14 -28.29
C VAL A 11 6.31 -32.77 -26.82
N PHE A 12 6.21 -33.74 -25.91
CA PHE A 12 6.14 -33.47 -24.47
C PHE A 12 7.39 -32.77 -23.92
N LEU A 13 8.58 -33.15 -24.39
CA LEU A 13 9.82 -32.47 -24.01
C LEU A 13 9.84 -31.01 -24.48
N THR A 14 9.37 -30.73 -25.70
CA THR A 14 9.33 -29.36 -26.21
C THR A 14 8.29 -28.48 -25.50
N LEU A 15 7.13 -29.04 -25.12
CA LEU A 15 6.10 -28.30 -24.38
C LEU A 15 6.52 -28.01 -22.95
N ALA A 16 7.22 -28.94 -22.29
CA ALA A 16 7.77 -28.74 -20.94
C ALA A 16 8.90 -27.69 -20.91
N GLY A 17 9.71 -27.62 -21.98
CA GLY A 17 10.77 -26.61 -22.11
C GLY A 17 10.23 -25.18 -22.27
N ALA A 18 9.09 -25.01 -22.96
CA ALA A 18 8.46 -23.70 -23.14
C ALA A 18 7.85 -23.14 -21.85
N ALA A 19 7.37 -24.00 -20.94
CA ALA A 19 6.81 -23.57 -19.66
C ALA A 19 7.87 -23.06 -18.67
N ALA A 20 9.11 -23.57 -18.73
CA ALA A 20 10.21 -23.14 -17.87
C ALA A 20 10.87 -21.82 -18.31
N ALA A 21 10.63 -21.37 -19.54
CA ALA A 21 11.23 -20.14 -20.08
C ALA A 21 10.45 -18.86 -19.73
N GLN A 22 9.19 -18.97 -19.29
CA GLN A 22 8.34 -17.81 -19.03
C GLN A 22 8.50 -17.22 -17.61
N GLU A 23 9.07 -17.97 -16.67
CA GLU A 23 9.37 -17.49 -15.31
C GLU A 23 10.83 -17.07 -15.10
N ALA A 24 11.71 -17.33 -16.06
CA ALA A 24 13.13 -16.97 -15.99
C ALA A 24 13.35 -15.53 -16.48
N GLY A 25 13.19 -14.57 -15.56
CA GLY A 25 13.90 -13.30 -15.66
C GLY A 25 15.42 -13.52 -15.78
N PRO A 26 16.23 -12.51 -16.13
CA PRO A 26 17.65 -12.69 -16.39
C PRO A 26 18.34 -13.31 -15.17
N SER A 27 18.68 -14.60 -15.29
CA SER A 27 19.28 -15.38 -14.21
C SER A 27 20.64 -14.77 -13.87
N THR A 28 20.73 -14.10 -12.73
CA THR A 28 22.02 -13.62 -12.24
C THR A 28 22.92 -14.83 -11.97
N GLY A 29 24.23 -14.72 -12.17
CA GLY A 29 25.15 -15.87 -12.01
C GLY A 29 25.07 -16.54 -10.62
N GLY A 30 24.61 -15.81 -9.60
CA GLY A 30 24.33 -16.36 -8.27
C GLY A 30 23.15 -17.34 -8.22
N GLU A 31 22.18 -17.19 -9.10
CA GLU A 31 20.97 -18.02 -9.17
C GLU A 31 21.27 -19.40 -9.76
N LEU A 32 22.18 -19.47 -10.74
CA LEU A 32 22.69 -20.73 -11.29
C LEU A 32 23.49 -21.54 -10.27
N ILE A 33 24.36 -20.87 -9.51
CA ILE A 33 25.09 -21.50 -8.41
C ILE A 33 24.09 -21.99 -7.36
N GLY A 34 23.15 -21.14 -6.94
CA GLY A 34 22.06 -21.52 -6.03
C GLY A 34 21.33 -22.79 -6.47
N GLY A 35 20.93 -22.88 -7.74
CA GLY A 35 20.24 -24.05 -8.29
C GLY A 35 21.05 -25.36 -8.25
N VAL A 36 22.36 -25.31 -8.49
CA VAL A 36 23.24 -26.50 -8.38
C VAL A 36 23.36 -26.98 -6.94
N TRP A 37 23.51 -26.06 -5.99
CA TRP A 37 23.61 -26.38 -4.55
C TRP A 37 22.27 -26.89 -3.98
N ASP A 38 21.15 -26.36 -4.46
CA ASP A 38 19.81 -26.83 -4.13
C ASP A 38 19.54 -28.24 -4.69
N ALA A 39 19.97 -28.53 -5.93
CA ALA A 39 19.85 -29.85 -6.54
C ALA A 39 20.70 -30.93 -5.83
N LEU A 40 21.85 -30.56 -5.28
CA LEU A 40 22.69 -31.44 -4.48
C LEU A 40 22.18 -31.64 -3.05
N GLY A 41 21.10 -30.96 -2.65
CA GLY A 41 20.53 -31.04 -1.30
C GLY A 41 21.45 -30.51 -0.21
N LEU A 42 22.50 -29.78 -0.58
CA LEU A 42 23.51 -29.23 0.33
C LEU A 42 23.04 -27.95 1.01
N ARG A 43 21.94 -27.36 0.54
CA ARG A 43 21.34 -26.17 1.14
C ARG A 43 20.31 -26.57 2.19
N LYS A 44 20.48 -26.06 3.40
CA LYS A 44 19.45 -26.12 4.43
C LYS A 44 18.24 -25.31 3.92
N LYS A 45 17.06 -25.93 3.90
CA LYS A 45 15.81 -25.23 3.55
C LYS A 45 15.68 -23.99 4.44
N PRO A 46 15.34 -22.81 3.88
CA PRO A 46 15.08 -21.64 4.70
C PRO A 46 13.97 -21.99 5.70
N THR A 47 14.19 -21.66 6.97
CA THR A 47 13.15 -21.74 7.99
C THR A 47 12.00 -20.85 7.55
N GLN A 48 10.75 -21.32 7.72
CA GLN A 48 9.58 -20.51 7.41
C GLN A 48 9.71 -19.15 8.09
N GLU A 49 9.52 -18.08 7.33
CA GLU A 49 9.50 -16.72 7.86
C GLU A 49 8.40 -16.65 8.92
N GLN A 50 8.79 -16.41 10.17
CA GLN A 50 7.83 -16.16 11.24
C GLN A 50 7.16 -14.81 10.93
N ASP A 51 5.86 -14.85 10.63
CA ASP A 51 5.05 -13.64 10.48
C ASP A 51 4.77 -13.09 11.88
N PHE A 52 5.77 -12.41 12.44
CA PHE A 52 5.71 -11.81 13.78
C PHE A 52 4.52 -10.86 13.94
N VAL A 53 4.00 -10.32 12.84
CA VAL A 53 2.83 -9.43 12.84
C VAL A 53 1.54 -10.22 13.11
N ARG A 54 1.40 -11.43 12.56
CA ARG A 54 0.27 -12.31 12.85
C ARG A 54 0.34 -12.91 14.24
N GLU A 55 1.52 -13.33 14.67
CA GLU A 55 1.71 -13.98 15.97
C GLU A 55 1.54 -13.02 17.15
N SER A 56 1.92 -11.74 16.99
CA SER A 56 1.79 -10.73 18.04
C SER A 56 0.43 -10.06 18.11
N ARG A 57 -0.46 -10.27 17.13
CA ARG A 57 -1.77 -9.63 17.11
C ARG A 57 -2.68 -10.26 18.17
N PRO A 58 -3.15 -9.51 19.18
CA PRO A 58 -4.14 -10.05 20.10
C PRO A 58 -5.43 -10.37 19.33
N GLY A 59 -6.00 -11.55 19.60
CA GLY A 59 -7.20 -12.05 18.90
C GLY A 59 -8.43 -11.16 19.05
N GLN A 60 -8.44 -10.28 20.06
CA GLN A 60 -9.40 -9.19 20.22
C GLN A 60 -8.63 -7.91 20.50
N MET A 61 -8.97 -6.85 19.77
CA MET A 61 -8.47 -5.51 20.02
C MET A 61 -9.50 -4.81 20.89
N ASP A 62 -9.16 -4.47 22.13
CA ASP A 62 -9.99 -3.63 23.03
C ASP A 62 -9.96 -2.16 22.59
N TYR A 63 -10.05 -1.91 21.28
CA TYR A 63 -10.16 -0.57 20.76
C TYR A 63 -11.61 -0.12 20.89
N VAL A 64 -11.86 0.80 21.82
CA VAL A 64 -13.09 1.58 21.82
C VAL A 64 -12.99 2.57 20.66
N PRO A 65 -13.85 2.49 19.63
CA PRO A 65 -13.88 3.49 18.58
C PRO A 65 -14.10 4.85 19.21
N LEU A 66 -13.18 5.79 18.94
CA LEU A 66 -13.40 7.21 19.20
C LEU A 66 -14.51 7.68 18.25
N ALA A 67 -15.75 7.31 18.54
CA ALA A 67 -16.89 7.84 17.85
C ALA A 67 -16.96 9.33 18.21
N PRO A 68 -16.80 10.26 17.24
CA PRO A 68 -17.05 11.66 17.52
C PRO A 68 -18.51 11.76 17.95
N ARG A 69 -18.75 12.23 19.18
CA ARG A 69 -20.12 12.50 19.62
C ARG A 69 -20.72 13.52 18.65
N PRO A 70 -21.93 13.30 18.11
CA PRO A 70 -22.60 14.32 17.33
C PRO A 70 -22.81 15.53 18.24
N GLN A 71 -22.04 16.59 18.01
CA GLN A 71 -22.24 17.86 18.69
C GLN A 71 -23.42 18.54 18.01
N ASP A 72 -24.50 18.74 18.75
CA ASP A 72 -25.71 19.40 18.24
C ASP A 72 -25.45 20.91 18.18
N HIS A 73 -24.70 21.33 17.15
CA HIS A 73 -24.36 22.73 16.90
C HIS A 73 -25.49 23.46 16.17
N ARG A 74 -26.74 23.32 16.64
CA ARG A 74 -27.84 24.18 16.17
C ARG A 74 -27.68 25.55 16.79
N LYS A 75 -26.86 26.38 16.15
CA LYS A 75 -26.76 27.80 16.49
C LYS A 75 -28.12 28.46 16.25
N THR A 76 -28.58 29.24 17.21
CA THR A 76 -29.85 29.95 17.07
C THR A 76 -29.72 31.04 16.01
N ALA A 77 -30.83 31.49 15.40
CA ALA A 77 -30.79 32.53 14.38
C ALA A 77 -30.13 33.83 14.89
N ALA A 78 -30.35 34.17 16.16
CA ALA A 78 -29.74 35.31 16.82
C ALA A 78 -28.20 35.18 16.95
N GLU A 79 -27.68 33.98 17.21
CA GLU A 79 -26.24 33.73 17.26
C GLU A 79 -25.57 33.85 15.89
N LEU A 80 -26.28 33.47 14.83
CA LEU A 80 -25.78 33.63 13.46
C LEU A 80 -25.77 35.10 13.02
N GLU A 81 -26.78 35.88 13.39
CA GLU A 81 -26.80 37.33 13.17
C GLU A 81 -25.71 38.05 13.96
N ALA A 82 -25.49 37.69 15.23
CA ALA A 82 -24.41 38.22 16.03
C ALA A 82 -23.03 37.88 15.44
N ALA A 83 -22.85 36.65 14.95
CA ALA A 83 -21.63 36.26 14.25
C ALA A 83 -21.43 37.07 12.95
N GLY A 84 -22.48 37.24 12.14
CA GLY A 84 -22.44 38.03 10.91
C GLY A 84 -22.02 39.49 11.15
N THR A 85 -22.64 40.15 12.13
CA THR A 85 -22.30 41.54 12.48
C THR A 85 -20.85 41.68 12.98
N SER A 86 -20.35 40.71 13.75
CA SER A 86 -18.95 40.70 14.18
C SER A 86 -17.95 40.52 13.03
N LEU A 87 -18.28 39.68 12.04
CA LEU A 87 -17.46 39.47 10.86
C LEU A 87 -17.41 40.72 9.98
N GLU A 88 -18.53 41.40 9.78
CA GLU A 88 -18.59 42.64 9.01
C GLU A 88 -17.74 43.75 9.63
N ARG A 89 -17.77 43.88 10.97
CA ARG A 89 -16.94 44.82 11.72
C ARG A 89 -15.45 44.52 11.53
N ALA A 90 -15.06 43.25 11.69
CA ALA A 90 -13.68 42.81 11.49
C ALA A 90 -13.21 43.05 10.05
N ALA A 91 -14.06 42.78 9.06
CA ALA A 91 -13.75 43.03 7.65
C ALA A 91 -13.59 44.53 7.35
N ALA A 92 -14.40 45.40 7.95
CA ALA A 92 -14.24 46.85 7.83
C ALA A 92 -12.92 47.35 8.46
N GLU A 93 -12.57 46.84 9.64
CA GLU A 93 -11.30 47.17 10.29
C GLU A 93 -10.09 46.67 9.50
N ASN A 94 -10.16 45.46 8.94
CA ASN A 94 -9.10 44.92 8.10
C ASN A 94 -8.91 45.72 6.81
N ARG A 95 -10.00 46.15 6.15
CA ARG A 95 -9.92 47.05 4.99
C ARG A 95 -9.26 48.38 5.35
N ARG A 96 -9.60 48.97 6.51
CA ARG A 96 -8.97 50.20 7.00
C ARG A 96 -7.48 50.03 7.28
N ARG A 97 -7.07 48.86 7.80
CA ARG A 97 -5.65 48.54 8.05
C ARG A 97 -4.90 48.31 6.74
N ALA A 98 -5.47 47.54 5.81
CA ALA A 98 -4.89 47.28 4.50
C ALA A 98 -4.66 48.58 3.70
N ALA A 99 -5.62 49.53 3.75
CA ALA A 99 -5.47 50.83 3.11
C ALA A 99 -4.34 51.71 3.68
N ARG A 100 -3.81 51.37 4.87
CA ARG A 100 -2.67 52.08 5.50
C ARG A 100 -1.33 51.43 5.19
N VAL A 101 -1.31 50.26 4.56
CA VAL A 101 -0.07 49.58 4.18
C VAL A 101 0.35 50.10 2.80
N LYS A 102 1.45 50.84 2.76
CA LYS A 102 2.07 51.29 1.51
C LYS A 102 2.75 50.09 0.87
N ILE A 103 2.23 49.62 -0.26
CA ILE A 103 2.90 48.59 -1.08
C ILE A 103 4.03 49.32 -1.83
N PRO A 104 5.31 48.97 -1.63
CA PRO A 104 6.40 49.47 -2.46
C PRO A 104 6.34 48.81 -3.85
N ASP A 105 6.56 49.60 -4.91
CA ASP A 105 6.67 49.13 -6.30
C ASP A 105 7.89 48.23 -6.51
#